data_AF-A0A7J3IIZ8-F1
#
_entry.id   AF-A0A7J3IIZ8-F1
#
_cell.length_a   1.000
_cell.length_b   1.000
_cell.length_c   1.000
_cell.angle_alpha   90.00
_cell.angle_beta   90.00
_cell.angle_gamma   90.00
#
_symmetry.space_group_name_H-M   'P 1'
#
loop_
_entity.id
_entity.type
_entity.pdbx_description
1 polymer ?
#
loop_
_entity_poly.entity_id
_entity_poly.type
_entity_poly.pdbx_seq_one_letter_code
_entity_poly.pdbx_strand_id
1 'polypeptide(L)'
;MDFIIVLSILFFGVAVGFAVEYYRNLAKIREEYSRAKGVFNDIILSFSRELKRVAENLETIAFKVEASSVRSDEAVSRANALEEKVKTLEDKAKRILDDWDKLVMRLEEVERQTRDIAASHRELATKVSLVEEKAKQTPLEPGIETVIPIRRERALAHLTETELAVLEMLAMEGPKTAPEIKERIKLSREHTARLMKKLYEEGYLERDTSKIPFKYSVKKEMEKLLRKSETETT
;
A
#
# COMPACT_ATOMS: atom_id res chain seq x y z
N MET A 1 89.24 85.19 47.72
CA MET A 1 88.13 85.03 46.75
C MET A 1 88.38 83.85 45.81
N ASP A 2 89.63 83.56 45.44
CA ASP A 2 89.95 82.55 44.42
C ASP A 2 89.64 81.09 44.84
N PHE A 3 89.79 80.74 46.12
CA PHE A 3 89.50 79.39 46.62
C PHE A 3 88.02 78.99 46.49
N ILE A 4 87.09 79.93 46.71
CA ILE A 4 85.64 79.70 46.61
C ILE A 4 85.25 79.44 45.14
N ILE A 5 85.86 80.15 44.20
CA ILE A 5 85.62 80.01 42.77
C ILE A 5 86.09 78.62 42.30
N VAL A 6 87.29 78.20 42.70
CA VAL A 6 87.82 76.86 42.37
C VAL A 6 86.93 75.75 42.94
N LEU A 7 86.48 75.86 44.18
CA LEU A 7 85.58 74.89 44.81
C LEU A 7 84.21 74.83 44.09
N SER A 8 83.70 75.97 43.64
CA SER A 8 82.43 76.07 42.91
C SER A 8 82.51 75.42 41.53
N ILE A 9 83.64 75.59 40.82
CA ILE A 9 83.91 74.94 39.53
C ILE A 9 84.02 73.42 39.70
N LEU A 10 84.70 72.94 40.74
CA LEU A 10 84.79 71.51 41.03
C LEU A 10 83.40 70.90 41.30
N PHE A 11 82.59 71.57 42.12
CA PHE A 11 81.23 71.12 42.43
C PHE A 11 80.33 71.13 41.19
N PHE A 12 80.46 72.15 40.34
CA PHE A 12 79.73 72.23 39.07
C PHE A 12 80.14 71.12 38.11
N GLY A 13 81.43 70.79 38.01
CA GLY A 13 81.93 69.67 37.20
C GLY A 13 81.35 68.32 37.65
N VAL A 14 81.28 68.09 38.97
CA VAL A 14 80.65 66.90 39.55
C VAL A 14 79.14 66.87 39.23
N ALA A 15 78.43 67.99 39.40
CA ALA A 15 77.01 68.09 39.09
C ALA A 15 76.69 67.85 37.61
N VAL A 16 77.50 68.39 36.70
CA VAL A 16 77.39 68.14 35.25
C VAL A 16 77.70 66.67 34.94
N GLY A 17 78.70 66.08 35.59
CA GLY A 17 79.01 64.66 35.46
C GLY A 17 77.82 63.78 35.85
N PHE A 18 77.20 64.06 37.00
CA PHE A 18 75.96 63.37 37.43
C PHE A 18 74.80 63.60 36.46
N ALA A 19 74.61 64.81 35.94
CA ALA A 19 73.56 65.12 34.98
C ALA A 19 73.74 64.33 33.66
N VAL A 20 74.97 64.21 33.17
CA VAL A 20 75.30 63.43 31.97
C VAL A 20 75.08 61.93 32.21
N GLU A 21 75.55 61.39 33.34
CA GLU A 21 75.35 59.99 33.71
C GLU A 21 73.86 59.65 33.81
N TYR A 22 73.09 60.54 34.46
CA TYR A 22 71.64 60.40 34.60
C TYR A 22 70.93 60.45 33.24
N TYR A 23 71.30 61.39 32.36
CA TYR A 23 70.72 61.48 31.01
C TYR A 23 71.03 60.22 30.18
N ARG A 24 72.26 59.69 30.27
CA ARG A 24 72.64 58.44 29.60
C ARG A 24 71.83 57.26 30.12
N ASN A 25 71.60 57.19 31.44
CA ASN A 25 70.79 56.12 32.02
C ASN A 25 69.32 56.21 31.59
N LEU A 26 68.74 57.41 31.58
CA LEU A 26 67.39 57.66 31.06
C LEU A 26 67.24 57.28 29.59
N ALA A 27 68.24 57.57 28.76
CA ALA A 27 68.24 57.17 27.36
C ALA A 27 68.20 55.64 27.20
N LYS A 28 69.00 54.90 27.99
CA LYS A 28 69.00 53.43 28.01
C LYS A 28 67.64 52.86 28.45
N ILE A 29 67.08 53.36 29.54
CA ILE A 29 65.77 52.91 30.06
C ILE A 29 64.66 53.17 29.04
N ARG A 30 64.70 54.33 28.35
CA ARG A 30 63.73 54.66 27.31
C ARG A 30 63.80 53.68 26.14
N GLU A 31 65.00 53.25 25.77
CA GLU A 31 65.22 52.26 24.71
C GLU A 31 64.70 50.87 25.10
N GLU A 32 65.00 50.41 26.32
CA GLU A 32 64.48 49.15 26.87
C GLU A 32 62.95 49.17 26.98
N TYR A 33 62.38 50.28 27.46
CA TYR A 33 60.93 50.47 27.52
C TYR A 33 60.29 50.45 26.13
N SER A 34 60.91 51.11 25.14
CA SER A 34 60.43 51.08 23.75
C SER A 34 60.42 49.67 23.17
N ARG A 35 61.45 48.87 23.47
CA ARG A 35 61.51 47.46 23.07
C ARG A 35 60.42 46.63 23.75
N ALA A 36 60.27 46.75 25.06
CA ALA A 36 59.23 46.06 25.82
C ALA A 36 57.82 46.43 25.34
N LYS A 37 57.58 47.72 25.06
CA LYS A 37 56.31 48.21 24.51
C LYS A 37 56.01 47.63 23.14
N GLY A 38 57.02 47.46 22.28
CA GLY A 38 56.87 46.79 20.99
C GLY A 38 56.37 45.37 21.14
N VAL A 39 57.06 44.56 21.95
CA VAL A 39 56.67 43.16 22.24
C VAL A 39 55.27 43.08 22.84
N PHE A 40 54.95 43.96 23.80
CA PHE A 40 53.63 43.99 24.42
C PHE A 40 52.52 44.35 23.42
N ASN A 41 52.78 45.31 22.53
CA ASN A 41 51.84 45.68 21.48
C ASN A 41 51.63 44.53 20.49
N ASP A 42 52.69 43.81 20.12
CA ASP A 42 52.58 42.63 19.25
C ASP A 42 51.75 41.52 19.89
N ILE A 43 51.92 41.30 21.20
CA ILE A 43 51.09 40.38 21.99
C ILE A 43 49.62 40.83 21.99
N ILE A 44 49.33 42.11 22.28
CA ILE A 44 47.94 42.60 22.25
C ILE A 44 47.31 42.40 20.87
N LEU A 45 48.07 42.68 19.80
CA LEU A 45 47.61 42.50 18.43
C LEU A 45 47.34 41.03 18.10
N SER A 46 48.16 40.09 18.58
CA SER A 46 47.92 38.66 18.39
C SER A 46 46.67 38.20 19.14
N PHE A 47 46.52 38.59 20.41
CA PHE A 47 45.33 38.28 21.21
C PHE A 47 44.05 38.86 20.60
N SER A 48 44.09 40.11 20.12
CA SER A 48 42.95 40.72 19.43
C SER A 48 42.55 39.93 18.19
N ARG A 49 43.55 39.47 17.41
CA ARG A 49 43.32 38.64 16.22
C ARG A 49 42.77 37.26 16.58
N GLU A 50 43.27 36.65 17.65
CA GLU A 50 42.79 35.37 18.15
C GLU A 50 41.36 35.46 18.70
N LEU A 51 41.05 36.48 19.50
CA LEU A 51 39.70 36.75 20.00
C LEU A 51 38.71 36.92 18.85
N LYS A 52 39.10 37.65 17.80
CA LYS A 52 38.27 37.79 16.60
C LYS A 52 38.00 36.44 15.94
N ARG A 53 39.04 35.62 15.76
CA ARG A 53 38.91 34.28 15.17
C ARG A 53 38.03 33.36 16.03
N VAL A 54 38.17 33.43 17.36
CA VAL A 54 37.34 32.68 18.30
C VAL A 54 35.88 33.11 18.21
N ALA A 55 35.61 34.42 18.13
CA ALA A 55 34.25 34.94 17.97
C ALA A 55 33.59 34.46 16.66
N GLU A 56 34.31 34.55 15.54
CA GLU A 56 33.85 34.03 14.24
C GLU A 56 33.58 32.52 14.28
N ASN A 57 34.50 31.75 14.88
CA ASN A 57 34.31 30.31 15.05
C ASN A 57 33.10 30.00 15.96
N LEU A 58 32.90 30.74 17.04
CA LEU A 58 31.77 30.57 17.95
C LEU A 58 30.44 30.82 17.25
N GLU A 59 30.36 31.82 16.37
CA GLU A 59 29.18 32.09 15.54
C GLU A 59 28.89 30.92 14.59
N THR A 60 29.92 30.38 13.92
CA THR A 60 29.71 29.22 13.04
C THR A 60 29.29 27.96 13.81
N ILE A 61 29.79 27.78 15.04
CA ILE A 61 29.41 26.67 15.91
C ILE A 61 27.97 26.86 16.38
N ALA A 62 27.59 28.07 16.80
CA ALA A 62 26.22 28.39 17.21
C ALA A 62 25.23 28.09 16.08
N PHE A 63 25.53 28.54 14.85
CA PHE A 63 24.73 28.25 13.67
C PHE A 63 24.61 26.75 13.39
N LYS A 64 25.71 25.99 13.47
CA LYS A 64 25.70 24.53 13.29
C LYS A 64 24.91 23.82 14.39
N VAL A 65 25.01 24.27 15.63
CA VAL A 65 24.27 23.73 16.77
C VAL A 65 22.78 23.99 16.61
N GLU A 66 22.38 25.21 16.23
CA GLU A 66 20.98 25.56 15.97
C GLU A 66 20.40 24.73 14.82
N ALA A 67 21.12 24.65 13.69
CA ALA A 67 20.72 23.82 12.56
C ALA A 67 20.61 22.33 12.93
N SER A 68 21.52 21.83 13.79
CA SER A 68 21.45 20.46 14.29
C SER A 68 20.29 20.25 15.27
N SER A 69 19.97 21.25 16.10
CA SER A 69 18.84 21.21 17.02
C SER A 69 17.52 21.11 16.25
N VAL A 70 17.34 21.94 15.22
CA VAL A 70 16.14 21.89 14.37
C VAL A 70 15.99 20.53 13.69
N ARG A 71 17.09 19.96 13.16
CA ARG A 71 17.08 18.61 12.57
C ARG A 71 16.76 17.53 13.60
N SER A 72 17.25 17.68 14.83
CA SER A 72 16.95 16.78 15.94
C SER A 72 15.47 16.84 16.32
N ASP A 73 14.90 18.04 16.48
CA ASP A 73 13.49 18.23 16.79
C ASP A 73 12.58 17.66 15.69
N GLU A 74 12.96 17.83 14.43
CA GLU A 74 12.27 17.22 13.30
C GLU A 74 12.34 15.68 13.35
N ALA A 75 13.51 15.12 13.65
CA ALA A 75 13.68 13.68 13.79
C ALA A 75 12.83 13.11 14.94
N VAL A 76 12.77 13.81 16.08
CA VAL A 76 11.92 13.44 17.22
C VAL A 76 10.44 13.49 16.84
N SER A 77 10.00 14.54 16.14
CA SER A 77 8.63 14.65 15.64
C SER A 77 8.25 13.50 14.71
N ARG A 78 9.14 13.14 13.78
CA ARG A 78 8.94 11.97 12.90
C ARG A 78 8.92 10.66 13.67
N ALA A 79 9.76 10.51 14.69
CA ALA A 79 9.77 9.33 15.56
C ALA A 79 8.44 9.17 16.31
N ASN A 80 7.92 10.26 16.90
CA ASN A 80 6.62 10.25 17.57
C ASN A 80 5.47 9.90 16.61
N ALA A 81 5.50 10.43 15.38
CA ALA A 81 4.51 10.08 14.36
C ALA A 81 4.58 8.60 13.94
N LEU A 82 5.78 8.02 13.90
CA LEU A 82 5.95 6.58 13.67
C LEU A 82 5.46 5.76 14.86
N GLU A 83 5.72 6.19 16.09
CA GLU A 83 5.24 5.53 17.30
C GLU A 83 3.71 5.43 17.32
N GLU A 84 3.02 6.52 16.98
CA GLU A 84 1.55 6.53 16.86
C GLU A 84 1.07 5.55 15.78
N LYS A 85 1.72 5.51 14.61
CA LYS A 85 1.39 4.52 13.57
C LYS A 85 1.61 3.09 14.06
N VAL A 86 2.69 2.84 14.78
CA VAL A 86 2.99 1.52 15.36
C VAL A 86 1.91 1.12 16.37
N LYS A 87 1.47 2.02 17.26
CA LYS A 87 0.34 1.77 18.17
C LYS A 87 -0.94 1.40 17.40
N THR A 88 -1.27 2.15 16.33
CA THR A 88 -2.46 1.80 15.54
C THR A 88 -2.34 0.44 14.83
N LEU A 89 -1.14 0.04 14.43
CA LEU A 89 -0.88 -1.28 13.86
C LEU A 89 -0.95 -2.37 14.92
N GLU A 90 -0.45 -2.12 16.11
CA GLU A 90 -0.55 -3.02 17.27
C GLU A 90 -2.02 -3.27 17.62
N ASP A 91 -2.84 -2.21 17.69
CA ASP A 91 -4.28 -2.33 17.95
C ASP A 91 -5.00 -3.11 16.85
N LYS A 92 -4.64 -2.89 15.58
CA LYS A 92 -5.18 -3.67 14.46
C LYS A 92 -4.76 -5.14 14.54
N ALA A 93 -3.51 -5.41 14.90
CA ALA A 93 -3.01 -6.78 15.07
C ALA A 93 -3.73 -7.50 16.21
N LYS A 94 -3.98 -6.82 17.34
CA LYS A 94 -4.79 -7.35 18.45
C LYS A 94 -6.21 -7.70 18.01
N ARG A 95 -6.88 -6.81 17.27
CA ARG A 95 -8.22 -7.10 16.71
C ARG A 95 -8.23 -8.31 15.79
N ILE A 96 -7.21 -8.43 14.94
CA ILE A 96 -7.06 -9.59 14.06
C ILE A 96 -6.87 -10.86 14.89
N LEU A 97 -6.09 -10.82 15.96
CA LEU A 97 -5.91 -11.96 16.87
C LEU A 97 -7.23 -12.37 17.53
N ASP A 98 -8.00 -11.40 18.05
CA ASP A 98 -9.33 -11.65 18.63
C ASP A 98 -10.30 -12.26 17.61
N ASP A 99 -10.23 -11.81 16.35
CA ASP A 99 -11.05 -12.34 15.28
C ASP A 99 -10.59 -13.74 14.83
N TRP A 100 -9.29 -14.04 14.89
CA TRP A 100 -8.77 -15.39 14.69
C TRP A 100 -9.29 -16.35 15.76
N ASP A 101 -9.28 -15.96 17.03
CA ASP A 101 -9.82 -16.78 18.12
C ASP A 101 -11.32 -17.07 17.90
N LYS A 102 -12.12 -16.07 17.50
CA LYS A 102 -13.52 -16.27 17.13
C LYS A 102 -13.69 -17.22 15.94
N LEU A 103 -12.81 -17.12 14.95
CA LEU A 103 -12.87 -17.95 13.74
C LEU A 103 -12.53 -19.40 14.06
N VAL A 104 -11.54 -19.63 14.91
CA VAL A 104 -11.19 -20.97 15.44
C VAL A 104 -12.40 -21.56 16.19
N MET A 105 -13.02 -20.79 17.10
CA MET A 105 -14.22 -21.26 17.81
C MET A 105 -15.38 -21.62 16.87
N ARG A 106 -15.62 -20.82 15.82
CA ARG A 106 -16.64 -21.13 14.80
C ARG A 106 -16.29 -22.35 13.98
N LEU A 107 -15.01 -22.55 13.66
CA LEU A 107 -14.54 -23.71 12.91
C LEU A 107 -14.72 -25.00 13.72
N GLU A 108 -14.41 -24.96 15.02
CA GLU A 108 -14.66 -26.09 15.94
C GLU A 108 -16.15 -26.43 16.01
N GLU A 109 -17.04 -25.43 16.06
CA GLU A 109 -18.49 -25.66 16.05
C GLU A 109 -18.95 -26.28 14.72
N VAL A 110 -18.46 -25.78 13.58
CA VAL A 110 -18.77 -26.36 12.26
C VAL A 110 -18.24 -27.78 12.14
N GLU A 111 -17.03 -28.05 12.64
CA GLU A 111 -16.44 -29.39 12.65
C GLU A 111 -17.31 -30.35 13.47
N ARG A 112 -17.78 -29.91 14.64
CA ARG A 112 -18.71 -30.67 15.48
C ARG A 112 -20.02 -30.95 14.75
N GLN A 113 -20.66 -29.93 14.17
CA GLN A 113 -21.90 -30.09 13.40
C GLN A 113 -21.71 -31.06 12.22
N THR A 114 -20.57 -30.99 11.54
CA THR A 114 -20.23 -31.88 10.43
C THR A 114 -20.07 -33.32 10.92
N ARG A 115 -19.45 -33.54 12.10
CA ARG A 115 -19.36 -34.86 12.74
C ARG A 115 -20.74 -35.42 13.10
N ASP A 116 -21.62 -34.61 13.68
CA ASP A 116 -22.98 -35.00 14.06
C ASP A 116 -23.84 -35.34 12.83
N ILE A 117 -23.74 -34.55 11.77
CA ILE A 117 -24.40 -34.82 10.48
C ILE A 117 -23.85 -36.11 9.86
N ALA A 118 -22.54 -36.32 9.86
CA ALA A 118 -21.93 -37.55 9.35
C ALA A 118 -22.39 -38.78 10.14
N ALA A 119 -22.54 -38.67 11.46
CA ALA A 119 -23.08 -39.74 12.30
C ALA A 119 -24.55 -40.04 11.98
N SER A 120 -25.40 -39.01 11.89
CA SER A 120 -26.82 -39.19 11.56
C SER A 120 -27.03 -39.73 10.14
N HIS A 121 -26.22 -39.32 9.16
CA HIS A 121 -26.23 -39.89 7.82
C HIS A 121 -25.86 -41.37 7.80
N ARG A 122 -24.86 -41.80 8.60
CA ARG A 122 -24.52 -43.22 8.73
C ARG A 122 -25.68 -44.02 9.33
N GLU A 123 -26.29 -43.50 10.38
CA GLU A 123 -27.46 -44.14 11.00
C GLU A 123 -28.63 -44.26 10.01
N LEU A 124 -28.95 -43.18 9.30
CA LEU A 124 -29.99 -43.17 8.29
C LEU A 124 -29.68 -44.16 7.16
N ALA A 125 -28.43 -44.21 6.68
CA ALA A 125 -28.01 -45.15 5.65
C ALA A 125 -28.22 -46.62 6.11
N THR A 126 -27.84 -46.96 7.35
CA THR A 126 -28.08 -48.31 7.89
C THR A 126 -29.57 -48.65 7.97
N LYS A 127 -30.42 -47.71 8.40
CA LYS A 127 -31.87 -47.89 8.46
C LYS A 127 -32.49 -48.04 7.07
N VAL A 128 -32.03 -47.25 6.09
CA VAL A 128 -32.50 -47.34 4.70
C VAL A 128 -32.12 -48.68 4.08
N SER A 129 -30.89 -49.17 4.28
CA SER A 129 -30.51 -50.50 3.80
C SER A 129 -31.36 -51.63 4.41
N LEU A 130 -31.73 -51.52 5.69
CA LEU A 130 -32.65 -52.47 6.33
C LEU A 130 -34.09 -52.38 5.79
N VAL A 131 -34.56 -51.19 5.45
CA VAL A 131 -35.87 -50.97 4.83
C VAL A 131 -35.87 -51.45 3.38
N GLU A 132 -34.78 -51.26 2.64
CA GLU A 132 -34.61 -51.76 1.27
C GLU A 132 -34.60 -53.29 1.22
N GLU A 133 -33.91 -53.94 2.18
CA GLU A 133 -33.96 -55.40 2.38
C GLU A 133 -35.39 -55.89 2.71
N LYS A 134 -36.13 -55.17 3.58
CA LYS A 134 -37.53 -55.50 3.89
C LYS A 134 -38.49 -55.21 2.72
N ALA A 135 -38.22 -54.18 1.91
CA ALA A 135 -39.01 -53.86 0.73
C ALA A 135 -38.83 -54.92 -0.37
N LYS A 136 -37.63 -55.51 -0.52
CA LYS A 136 -37.40 -56.67 -1.39
C LYS A 136 -38.15 -57.93 -0.96
N GLN A 137 -38.57 -58.02 0.30
CA GLN A 137 -39.35 -59.15 0.84
C GLN A 137 -40.87 -58.92 0.78
N THR A 138 -41.33 -57.76 0.31
CA THR A 138 -42.77 -57.49 0.10
C THR A 138 -43.09 -57.62 -1.39
N PRO A 139 -43.98 -58.52 -1.82
CA PRO A 139 -44.28 -58.69 -3.23
C PRO A 139 -45.07 -57.49 -3.74
N LEU A 140 -44.49 -56.67 -4.64
CA LEU A 140 -45.26 -55.83 -5.55
C LEU A 140 -45.02 -56.30 -6.98
N GLU A 141 -46.14 -56.38 -7.71
CA GLU A 141 -46.31 -56.89 -9.06
C GLU A 141 -45.39 -56.23 -10.10
N PRO A 142 -45.00 -56.95 -11.17
CA PRO A 142 -44.01 -56.48 -12.12
C PRO A 142 -44.65 -55.67 -13.26
N GLY A 143 -44.05 -54.53 -13.57
CA GLY A 143 -44.17 -53.89 -14.88
C GLY A 143 -44.23 -52.38 -14.79
N ILE A 144 -43.08 -51.72 -15.00
CA ILE A 144 -42.89 -50.65 -15.98
C ILE A 144 -41.38 -50.35 -16.01
N GLU A 145 -40.77 -50.73 -17.13
CA GLU A 145 -39.49 -50.24 -17.61
C GLU A 145 -39.61 -48.72 -17.80
N THR A 146 -38.94 -47.92 -16.95
CA THR A 146 -38.74 -46.50 -17.24
C THR A 146 -37.26 -46.18 -17.24
N VAL A 147 -36.74 -46.05 -18.46
CA VAL A 147 -35.61 -45.18 -18.81
C VAL A 147 -35.83 -43.85 -18.10
N ILE A 148 -34.93 -43.46 -17.20
CA ILE A 148 -35.00 -42.21 -16.45
C ILE A 148 -35.03 -41.05 -17.46
N PRO A 149 -36.13 -40.28 -17.57
CA PRO A 149 -36.13 -39.07 -18.37
C PRO A 149 -35.51 -37.98 -17.51
N ILE A 150 -34.25 -37.64 -17.79
CA ILE A 150 -33.68 -36.38 -17.29
C ILE A 150 -34.42 -35.26 -18.02
N ARG A 151 -35.55 -34.85 -17.43
CA ARG A 151 -36.21 -33.54 -17.53
C ARG A 151 -36.04 -32.82 -18.88
N ARG A 152 -36.60 -33.39 -19.95
CA ARG A 152 -36.76 -32.70 -21.25
C ARG A 152 -37.73 -31.52 -21.19
N GLU A 153 -38.57 -31.44 -20.15
CA GLU A 153 -39.63 -30.43 -20.05
C GLU A 153 -39.22 -29.18 -19.25
N ARG A 154 -38.14 -29.21 -18.44
CA ARG A 154 -37.71 -28.03 -17.66
C ARG A 154 -36.82 -27.04 -18.40
N ALA A 155 -36.24 -27.41 -19.54
CA ALA A 155 -35.42 -26.49 -20.33
C ALA A 155 -36.26 -25.58 -21.23
N LEU A 156 -37.41 -26.04 -21.73
CA LEU A 156 -38.27 -25.28 -22.64
C LEU A 156 -39.35 -24.45 -21.93
N ALA A 157 -39.68 -24.76 -20.67
CA ALA A 157 -40.73 -24.06 -19.93
C ALA A 157 -40.31 -22.68 -19.36
N HIS A 158 -39.06 -22.25 -19.54
CA HIS A 158 -38.52 -20.99 -18.98
C HIS A 158 -38.08 -19.98 -20.06
N LEU A 159 -38.36 -20.28 -21.34
CA LEU A 159 -38.03 -19.40 -22.45
C LEU A 159 -39.19 -18.44 -22.72
N THR A 160 -38.88 -17.15 -22.75
CA THR A 160 -39.82 -16.08 -23.15
C THR A 160 -40.04 -16.11 -24.66
N GLU A 161 -41.20 -15.63 -25.15
CA GLU A 161 -41.55 -15.65 -26.59
C GLU A 161 -40.48 -15.02 -27.49
N THR A 162 -39.75 -14.03 -26.97
CA THR A 162 -38.65 -13.36 -27.67
C THR A 162 -37.37 -14.18 -27.72
N GLU A 163 -37.13 -15.07 -26.75
CA GLU A 163 -35.99 -16.00 -26.75
C GLU A 163 -36.18 -17.11 -27.76
N LEU A 164 -37.40 -17.65 -27.83
CA LEU A 164 -37.78 -18.69 -28.78
C LEU A 164 -37.70 -18.17 -30.23
N ALA A 165 -38.23 -16.97 -30.50
CA ALA A 165 -38.16 -16.34 -31.82
C ALA A 165 -36.72 -16.11 -32.32
N VAL A 166 -35.76 -15.85 -31.42
CA VAL A 166 -34.35 -15.69 -31.81
C VAL A 166 -33.70 -17.05 -32.08
N LEU A 167 -34.02 -18.08 -31.30
CA LEU A 167 -33.49 -19.42 -31.53
C LEU A 167 -34.00 -20.03 -32.84
N GLU A 168 -35.29 -19.85 -33.17
CA GLU A 168 -35.87 -20.27 -34.45
C GLU A 168 -35.22 -19.55 -35.63
N MET A 169 -35.05 -18.22 -35.53
CA MET A 169 -34.42 -17.44 -36.58
C MET A 169 -32.97 -17.88 -36.84
N LEU A 170 -32.18 -18.11 -35.80
CA LEU A 170 -30.80 -18.55 -35.95
C LEU A 170 -30.70 -20.00 -36.46
N ALA A 171 -31.71 -20.84 -36.21
CA ALA A 171 -31.81 -22.18 -36.78
C ALA A 171 -32.16 -22.15 -38.28
N MET A 172 -33.02 -21.23 -38.72
CA MET A 172 -33.41 -21.10 -40.14
C MET A 172 -32.38 -20.34 -40.99
N GLU A 173 -31.85 -19.22 -40.48
CA GLU A 173 -31.06 -18.26 -41.24
C GLU A 173 -29.56 -18.36 -40.98
N GLY A 174 -29.14 -19.19 -40.02
CA GLY A 174 -27.74 -19.48 -39.72
C GLY A 174 -27.04 -18.43 -38.83
N PRO A 175 -25.70 -18.45 -38.73
CA PRO A 175 -24.95 -17.66 -37.76
C PRO A 175 -25.00 -16.15 -38.06
N LYS A 176 -25.59 -15.38 -37.14
CA LYS A 176 -25.79 -13.92 -37.28
C LYS A 176 -25.11 -13.11 -36.19
N THR A 177 -24.96 -11.83 -36.49
CA THR A 177 -24.32 -10.86 -35.58
C THR A 177 -25.38 -10.15 -34.72
N ALA A 178 -25.05 -9.75 -33.50
CA ALA A 178 -25.98 -9.05 -32.59
C ALA A 178 -26.74 -7.84 -33.21
N PRO A 179 -26.14 -7.01 -34.09
CA PRO A 179 -26.86 -5.92 -34.77
C PRO A 179 -27.94 -6.40 -35.74
N GLU A 180 -27.71 -7.53 -36.42
CA GLU A 180 -28.66 -8.14 -37.37
C GLU A 180 -29.85 -8.75 -36.62
N ILE A 181 -29.58 -9.38 -35.48
CA ILE A 181 -30.62 -9.92 -34.59
C ILE A 181 -31.49 -8.79 -34.04
N LYS A 182 -30.87 -7.66 -33.64
CA LYS A 182 -31.56 -6.45 -33.15
C LYS A 182 -32.56 -5.91 -34.18
N GLU A 183 -32.16 -5.84 -35.45
CA GLU A 183 -33.01 -5.31 -36.53
C GLU A 183 -34.28 -6.14 -36.73
N ARG A 184 -34.19 -7.46 -36.50
CA ARG A 184 -35.31 -8.38 -36.64
C ARG A 184 -36.28 -8.36 -35.45
N ILE A 185 -35.75 -8.32 -34.23
CA ILE A 185 -36.58 -8.33 -33.00
C ILE A 185 -37.07 -6.94 -32.58
N LYS A 186 -36.62 -5.86 -33.25
CA LYS A 186 -36.98 -4.46 -32.99
C LYS A 186 -36.80 -4.03 -31.51
N LEU A 187 -35.88 -4.65 -30.78
CA LEU A 187 -35.54 -4.28 -29.41
C LEU A 187 -34.35 -3.31 -29.35
N SER A 188 -34.10 -2.73 -28.18
CA SER A 188 -32.91 -1.90 -27.97
C SER A 188 -31.62 -2.72 -28.12
N ARG A 189 -30.52 -2.05 -28.48
CA ARG A 189 -29.18 -2.66 -28.58
C ARG A 189 -28.77 -3.33 -27.27
N GLU A 190 -29.17 -2.76 -26.14
CA GLU A 190 -28.86 -3.27 -24.81
C GLU A 190 -29.68 -4.52 -24.46
N HIS A 191 -30.99 -4.50 -24.73
CA HIS A 191 -31.84 -5.68 -24.50
C HIS A 191 -31.39 -6.87 -25.34
N THR A 192 -31.03 -6.63 -26.60
CA THR A 192 -30.50 -7.69 -27.49
C THR A 192 -29.19 -8.26 -26.94
N ALA A 193 -28.28 -7.42 -26.45
CA ALA A 193 -27.02 -7.88 -25.86
C ALA A 193 -27.24 -8.70 -24.58
N ARG A 194 -28.18 -8.27 -23.71
CA ARG A 194 -28.56 -9.02 -22.50
C ARG A 194 -29.18 -10.37 -22.84
N LEU A 195 -30.04 -10.41 -23.86
CA LEU A 195 -30.68 -11.64 -24.35
C LEU A 195 -29.65 -12.64 -24.89
N MET A 196 -28.73 -12.17 -25.74
CA MET A 196 -27.68 -13.02 -26.31
C MET A 196 -26.71 -13.52 -25.24
N LYS A 197 -26.41 -12.70 -24.23
CA LYS A 197 -25.62 -13.13 -23.07
C LYS A 197 -26.33 -14.22 -22.27
N LYS A 198 -27.62 -14.06 -21.98
CA LYS A 198 -28.43 -15.04 -21.24
C LYS A 198 -28.51 -16.38 -21.98
N LEU A 199 -28.84 -16.37 -23.27
CA LEU A 199 -28.93 -17.59 -24.08
C LEU A 199 -27.57 -18.30 -24.26
N TYR A 200 -26.47 -17.57 -24.22
CA TYR A 200 -25.12 -18.13 -24.20
C TYR A 200 -24.80 -18.80 -22.84
N GLU A 201 -25.14 -18.15 -21.73
CA GLU A 201 -24.92 -18.68 -20.36
C GLU A 201 -25.78 -19.92 -20.08
N GLU A 202 -27.00 -19.95 -20.61
CA GLU A 202 -27.91 -21.10 -20.52
C GLU A 202 -27.51 -22.25 -21.48
N GLY A 203 -26.54 -22.01 -22.37
CA GLY A 203 -25.96 -23.03 -23.25
C GLY A 203 -26.76 -23.32 -24.52
N TYR A 204 -27.68 -22.43 -24.90
CA TYR A 204 -28.50 -22.53 -26.11
C TYR A 204 -27.77 -22.01 -27.36
N LEU A 205 -26.87 -21.03 -27.18
CA LEU A 205 -26.08 -20.42 -28.25
C LEU A 205 -24.58 -20.65 -28.06
N GLU A 206 -23.87 -20.74 -29.17
CA GLU A 206 -22.41 -20.68 -29.26
C GLU A 206 -22.02 -19.33 -29.90
N ARG A 207 -20.96 -18.70 -29.37
CA ARG A 207 -20.44 -17.43 -29.93
C ARG A 207 -19.06 -17.67 -30.54
N ASP A 208 -18.89 -17.21 -31.77
CA ASP A 208 -17.59 -17.18 -32.42
C ASP A 208 -16.84 -15.90 -32.00
N THR A 209 -15.80 -16.05 -31.19
CA THR A 209 -14.97 -14.95 -30.70
C THR A 209 -13.89 -14.53 -31.69
N SER A 210 -13.83 -15.13 -32.88
CA SER A 210 -12.75 -14.90 -33.84
C SER A 210 -12.76 -13.48 -34.45
N LYS A 211 -13.91 -12.81 -34.51
CA LYS A 211 -14.07 -11.44 -35.04
C LYS A 211 -15.10 -10.65 -34.26
N ILE A 212 -14.89 -9.34 -34.15
CA ILE A 212 -15.85 -8.38 -33.56
C ILE A 212 -16.57 -7.66 -34.70
N PRO A 213 -17.91 -7.56 -34.69
CA PRO A 213 -18.81 -8.05 -33.65
C PRO A 213 -19.03 -9.57 -33.73
N PHE A 214 -19.25 -10.22 -32.58
CA PHE A 214 -19.36 -11.67 -32.46
C PHE A 214 -20.55 -12.24 -33.25
N LYS A 215 -20.33 -13.40 -33.86
CA LYS A 215 -21.38 -14.19 -34.50
C LYS A 215 -21.93 -15.21 -33.52
N TYR A 216 -23.25 -15.38 -33.52
CA TYR A 216 -23.97 -16.33 -32.68
C TYR A 216 -24.57 -17.44 -33.55
N SER A 217 -24.39 -18.69 -33.14
CA SER A 217 -24.95 -19.88 -33.77
C SER A 217 -25.71 -20.73 -32.74
N VAL A 218 -26.78 -21.38 -33.15
CA VAL A 218 -27.52 -22.32 -32.29
C VAL A 218 -26.71 -23.60 -32.12
N LYS A 219 -26.69 -24.15 -30.91
CA LYS A 219 -26.04 -25.43 -30.62
C LYS A 219 -26.73 -26.57 -31.37
N LYS A 220 -25.97 -27.51 -31.94
CA LYS A 220 -26.49 -28.64 -32.75
C LYS A 220 -27.57 -29.47 -32.04
N GLU A 221 -27.52 -29.56 -30.71
CA GLU A 221 -28.53 -30.27 -29.93
C GLU A 221 -29.87 -29.52 -29.86
N MET A 222 -29.84 -28.18 -29.87
CA MET A 222 -31.06 -27.36 -29.91
C MET A 222 -31.66 -27.28 -31.31
N GLU A 223 -30.84 -27.29 -32.35
CA GLU A 223 -31.29 -27.35 -33.75
C GLU A 223 -32.13 -28.62 -34.03
N LYS A 224 -31.73 -29.76 -33.45
CA LYS A 224 -32.49 -31.02 -33.50
C LYS A 224 -33.83 -30.94 -32.77
N LEU A 225 -33.89 -30.21 -31.65
CA LEU A 225 -35.11 -30.06 -30.87
C LEU A 225 -36.13 -29.17 -31.60
N LEU A 226 -35.69 -28.08 -32.23
CA LEU A 226 -36.55 -27.16 -32.98
C LEU A 226 -37.09 -27.79 -34.28
N ARG A 227 -36.26 -28.53 -35.03
CA ARG A 227 -36.72 -29.26 -36.24
C ARG A 227 -37.75 -30.36 -35.93
N LYS A 228 -37.71 -30.93 -34.72
CA LYS A 228 -38.65 -31.97 -34.30
C LYS A 228 -40.00 -31.38 -33.86
N SER A 229 -40.02 -30.19 -33.25
CA SER A 229 -41.28 -29.52 -32.90
C SER A 229 -42.06 -29.01 -34.12
N GLU A 230 -41.37 -28.65 -35.22
CA GLU A 230 -42.04 -28.26 -36.47
C GLU A 230 -42.71 -29.44 -37.20
N THR A 231 -42.22 -30.66 -37.00
CA THR A 231 -42.76 -31.87 -37.66
C THR A 231 -43.95 -32.51 -36.93
N GLU A 232 -44.29 -32.05 -35.72
CA GLU A 232 -45.45 -32.55 -34.94
C GLU A 232 -46.68 -31.62 -35.03
N THR A 233 -46.64 -30.53 -35.83
CA THR A 233 -47.78 -29.60 -36.01
C THR A 233 -48.30 -29.52 -37.46
N THR A 234 -48.11 -30.57 -38.26
CA THR A 234 -48.78 -30.70 -39.58
C THR A 234 -49.61 -31.98 -39.65
#